data_AF-A0A924DVX7-F1
#
_entry.id   AF-A0A924DVX7-F1
#
_cell.length_a   1.000
_cell.length_b   1.000
_cell.length_c   1.000
_cell.angle_alpha   90.00
_cell.angle_beta   90.00
_cell.angle_gamma   90.00
#
_symmetry.space_group_name_H-M   'P 1'
#
loop_
_entity.id
_entity.type
_entity.pdbx_description
1 polymer ?
#
loop_
_entity_poly.entity_id
_entity_poly.type
_entity_poly.pdbx_seq_one_letter_code
_entity_poly.pdbx_strand_id
1 'polypeptide(L)'
;MTPFLVVHIVPTGIGAAVGGYAGDATPATNALAAVADVVLTHPNVLNAASLFAPAPGVTYVDGWLLDSLLADRIALRPSRSNRIGLIVDRRAEGDLPLILASIGAARAVGGVSIVGYAVTAEPLDLHIALTDGDRSSGSVGNPEVLLQAGE
;
A
#
# COMPACT_ATOMS: atom_id res chain seq x y z
N MET A 1 22.54 12.04 18.44
CA MET A 1 21.87 10.81 18.90
C MET A 1 21.46 10.02 17.68
N THR A 2 21.66 8.70 17.70
CA THR A 2 21.16 7.81 16.63
C THR A 2 19.66 7.62 16.83
N PRO A 3 18.81 7.78 15.81
CA PRO A 3 17.37 7.57 15.95
C PRO A 3 17.04 6.13 16.32
N PHE A 4 16.08 5.93 17.21
CA PHE A 4 15.55 4.62 17.58
C PHE A 4 14.52 4.17 16.54
N LEU A 5 14.95 3.23 15.69
CA LEU A 5 14.16 2.61 14.65
C LEU A 5 13.51 1.32 15.18
N VAL A 6 12.20 1.18 14.98
CA VAL A 6 11.46 -0.05 15.23
C VAL A 6 10.83 -0.52 13.92
N VAL A 7 10.91 -1.83 13.67
CA VAL A 7 10.22 -2.48 12.55
C VAL A 7 9.06 -3.30 13.13
N HIS A 8 7.84 -2.93 12.78
CA HIS A 8 6.63 -3.60 13.24
C HIS A 8 6.03 -4.45 12.13
N ILE A 9 6.12 -5.77 12.29
CA ILE A 9 5.55 -6.74 11.35
C ILE A 9 4.45 -7.52 12.05
N VAL A 10 3.23 -7.36 11.55
CA VAL A 10 2.10 -8.18 11.96
C VAL A 10 1.89 -9.36 11.00
N PRO A 11 1.97 -10.62 11.47
CA PRO A 11 1.66 -11.79 10.65
C PRO A 11 0.18 -11.82 10.29
N THR A 12 -0.15 -12.10 9.03
CA THR A 12 -1.54 -12.17 8.58
C THR A 12 -2.19 -13.48 9.02
N GLY A 13 -3.46 -13.39 9.43
CA GLY A 13 -4.29 -14.56 9.67
C GLY A 13 -5.58 -14.20 10.39
N ILE A 14 -6.70 -14.74 9.92
CA ILE A 14 -7.97 -14.69 10.65
C ILE A 14 -7.72 -15.27 12.05
N GLY A 15 -8.09 -14.50 13.08
CA GLY A 15 -7.93 -14.92 14.48
C GLY A 15 -6.58 -14.56 15.12
N ALA A 16 -5.71 -13.80 14.44
CA ALA A 16 -4.55 -13.19 15.12
C ALA A 16 -5.02 -12.20 16.19
N ALA A 17 -4.33 -12.17 17.34
CA ALA A 17 -4.68 -11.27 18.45
C ALA A 17 -4.43 -9.78 18.14
N VAL A 18 -3.56 -9.51 17.17
CA VAL A 18 -3.25 -8.17 16.62
C VAL A 18 -3.06 -8.34 15.11
N GLY A 19 -3.69 -7.50 14.28
CA GLY A 19 -3.66 -7.58 12.81
C GLY A 19 -4.48 -8.69 12.21
N GLY A 20 -5.34 -9.34 13.01
CA GLY A 20 -6.20 -10.40 12.53
C GLY A 20 -7.42 -9.89 11.79
N TYR A 21 -7.74 -8.61 11.97
CA TYR A 21 -8.93 -7.94 11.44
C TYR A 21 -8.59 -6.57 10.85
N ALA A 22 -9.58 -5.96 10.22
CA ALA A 22 -9.35 -4.70 9.54
C ALA A 22 -8.99 -3.58 10.53
N GLY A 23 -7.75 -3.06 10.45
CA GLY A 23 -7.29 -1.87 11.17
C GLY A 23 -6.90 -2.08 12.64
N ASP A 24 -7.09 -3.29 13.19
CA ASP A 24 -6.83 -3.63 14.60
C ASP A 24 -5.34 -3.59 14.99
N ALA A 25 -4.43 -3.60 14.02
CA ALA A 25 -2.99 -3.41 14.22
C ALA A 25 -2.57 -1.94 14.41
N THR A 26 -3.45 -0.99 14.07
CA THR A 26 -3.13 0.45 14.16
C THR A 26 -2.84 0.90 15.60
N PRO A 27 -3.63 0.52 16.62
CA PRO A 27 -3.35 0.89 18.02
C PRO A 27 -1.99 0.39 18.51
N ALA A 28 -1.64 -0.87 18.21
CA ALA A 28 -0.33 -1.42 18.57
C ALA A 28 0.82 -0.66 17.88
N THR A 29 0.64 -0.32 16.61
CA THR A 29 1.61 0.48 15.84
C THR A 29 1.80 1.87 16.43
N ASN A 30 0.71 2.53 16.81
CA ASN A 30 0.75 3.85 17.43
C ASN A 30 1.37 3.81 18.83
N ALA A 31 1.17 2.73 19.59
CA ALA A 31 1.82 2.54 20.87
C ALA A 31 3.35 2.42 20.73
N LEU A 32 3.83 1.72 19.70
CA LEU A 32 5.27 1.66 19.39
C LEU A 32 5.82 3.03 18.97
N ALA A 33 5.06 3.78 18.19
CA ALA A 33 5.45 5.13 17.75
C ALA A 33 5.52 6.14 18.91
N ALA A 34 4.91 5.86 20.05
CA ALA A 34 5.02 6.70 21.24
C ALA A 34 6.40 6.64 21.92
N VAL A 35 7.22 5.63 21.60
CA VAL A 35 8.55 5.42 22.20
C VAL A 35 9.69 5.36 21.17
N ALA A 36 9.37 5.18 19.89
CA ALA A 36 10.33 5.13 18.80
C ALA A 36 10.38 6.45 18.01
N ASP A 37 11.55 6.80 17.48
CA ASP A 37 11.68 7.96 16.58
C ASP A 37 11.06 7.65 15.21
N VAL A 38 11.18 6.40 14.75
CA VAL A 38 10.63 5.92 13.48
C VAL A 38 10.11 4.49 13.67
N VAL A 39 8.87 4.25 13.22
CA VAL A 39 8.29 2.90 13.12
C VAL A 39 8.10 2.57 11.64
N LEU A 40 8.84 1.59 11.12
CA LEU A 40 8.58 1.01 9.81
C LEU A 40 7.51 -0.06 9.94
N THR A 41 6.49 0.00 9.09
CA THR A 41 5.37 -0.94 9.07
C THR A 41 5.04 -1.37 7.64
N HIS A 42 4.10 -2.29 7.48
CA HIS A 42 3.77 -2.95 6.21
C HIS A 42 2.24 -3.01 5.96
N PRO A 43 1.78 -3.49 4.78
CA PRO A 43 0.39 -3.35 4.37
C PRO A 43 -0.63 -4.00 5.29
N ASN A 44 -0.27 -5.05 6.01
CA ASN A 44 -1.24 -5.73 6.85
C ASN A 44 -1.56 -4.95 8.12
N VAL A 45 -0.70 -4.01 8.52
CA VAL A 45 -1.03 -3.03 9.57
C VAL A 45 -2.03 -2.00 9.07
N LEU A 46 -2.02 -1.72 7.76
CA LEU A 46 -2.86 -0.71 7.10
C LEU A 46 -4.19 -1.27 6.60
N ASN A 47 -4.55 -2.49 6.98
CA ASN A 47 -5.72 -3.22 6.48
C ASN A 47 -7.05 -2.61 6.96
N ALA A 48 -7.30 -1.33 6.74
CA ALA A 48 -8.63 -0.73 6.83
C ALA A 48 -8.73 0.54 5.98
N ALA A 49 -7.86 0.69 4.98
CA ALA A 49 -7.77 1.81 4.05
C ALA A 49 -7.97 3.16 4.76
N SER A 50 -9.16 3.77 4.63
CA SER A 50 -9.51 5.07 5.18
C SER A 50 -9.56 5.16 6.70
N LEU A 51 -9.62 4.04 7.43
CA LEU A 51 -9.60 4.03 8.91
C LEU A 51 -8.17 4.01 9.48
N PHE A 52 -7.16 3.86 8.62
CA PHE A 52 -5.78 3.92 9.07
C PHE A 52 -5.39 5.34 9.50
N ALA A 53 -5.13 5.51 10.80
CA ALA A 53 -4.73 6.76 11.41
C ALA A 53 -3.39 6.59 12.15
N PRO A 54 -2.26 6.60 11.42
CA PRO A 54 -0.94 6.45 12.02
C PRO A 54 -0.60 7.63 12.92
N ALA A 55 0.09 7.33 14.02
CA ALA A 55 0.82 8.33 14.77
C ALA A 55 1.98 8.93 13.93
N PRO A 56 2.44 10.15 14.24
CA PRO A 56 3.68 10.68 13.67
C PRO A 56 4.84 9.71 13.84
N GLY A 57 5.74 9.63 12.85
CA GLY A 57 6.89 8.72 12.88
C GLY A 57 6.63 7.31 12.32
N VAL A 58 5.37 6.95 12.06
CA VAL A 58 5.03 5.69 11.36
C VAL A 58 5.23 5.86 9.86
N THR A 59 6.02 4.98 9.25
CA THR A 59 6.29 4.94 7.81
C THR A 59 5.90 3.58 7.26
N TYR A 60 5.06 3.60 6.22
CA TYR A 60 4.71 2.41 5.47
C TYR A 60 5.80 2.04 4.47
N VAL A 61 6.12 0.74 4.40
CA VAL A 61 7.07 0.16 3.46
C VAL A 61 6.43 -1.10 2.86
N ASP A 62 6.49 -1.23 1.54
CA ASP A 62 6.05 -2.45 0.86
C ASP A 62 6.85 -3.68 1.32
N GLY A 63 6.24 -4.86 1.31
CA GLY A 63 6.85 -6.09 1.84
C GLY A 63 8.22 -6.40 1.24
N TRP A 64 8.38 -6.28 -0.08
CA TRP A 64 9.68 -6.58 -0.71
C TRP A 64 10.75 -5.56 -0.34
N LEU A 65 10.38 -4.28 -0.22
CA LEU A 65 11.28 -3.21 0.20
C LEU A 65 11.70 -3.39 1.66
N LEU A 66 10.78 -3.82 2.52
CA LEU A 66 11.07 -4.09 3.93
C LEU A 66 12.05 -5.26 4.06
N ASP A 67 11.80 -6.38 3.37
CA ASP A 67 12.69 -7.53 3.35
C ASP A 67 14.08 -7.16 2.82
N SER A 68 14.14 -6.37 1.75
CA SER A 68 15.39 -5.92 1.15
C SER A 68 16.17 -4.99 2.08
N LEU A 69 15.48 -4.13 2.84
CA LEU A 69 16.09 -3.29 3.88
C LEU A 69 16.66 -4.15 5.01
N LEU A 70 15.88 -5.09 5.54
CA LEU A 70 16.29 -5.96 6.65
C LEU A 70 17.43 -6.90 6.25
N ALA A 71 17.51 -7.25 4.97
CA ALA A 71 18.60 -8.03 4.37
C ALA A 71 19.83 -7.17 3.99
N ASP A 72 19.86 -5.89 4.34
CA ASP A 72 20.96 -4.94 4.04
C ASP A 72 21.28 -4.82 2.54
N ARG A 73 20.27 -4.98 1.68
CA ARG A 73 20.41 -4.85 0.22
C ARG A 73 20.13 -3.44 -0.28
N ILE A 74 19.30 -2.71 0.46
CA ILE A 74 18.89 -1.34 0.13
C ILE A 74 18.88 -0.49 1.41
N ALA A 75 18.92 0.83 1.23
CA ALA A 75 18.63 1.79 2.29
C ALA A 75 17.37 2.60 1.94
N LEU A 76 16.57 2.94 2.95
CA LEU A 76 15.41 3.80 2.77
C LEU A 76 15.78 5.27 3.01
N ARG A 77 15.26 6.15 2.15
CA ARG A 77 15.31 7.60 2.36
C ARG A 77 13.89 8.11 2.65
N PRO A 78 13.64 8.71 3.83
CA PRO A 78 12.35 9.30 4.12
C PRO A 78 11.96 10.34 3.07
N SER A 79 10.74 10.23 2.56
CA SER A 79 10.13 11.19 1.65
C SER A 79 8.94 11.84 2.33
N ARG A 80 8.82 13.16 2.23
CA ARG A 80 7.67 13.90 2.76
C ARG A 80 6.50 13.96 1.76
N SER A 81 6.78 13.71 0.49
CA SER A 81 5.78 13.73 -0.57
C SER A 81 6.25 12.86 -1.74
N ASN A 82 5.48 11.81 -2.02
CA ASN A 82 5.73 10.94 -3.15
C ASN A 82 4.95 11.45 -4.37
N ARG A 83 5.62 11.45 -5.52
CA ARG A 83 4.97 11.67 -6.81
C ARG A 83 4.38 10.34 -7.27
N ILE A 84 3.07 10.27 -7.42
CA ILE A 84 2.33 9.05 -7.71
C ILE A 84 1.79 9.11 -9.14
N GLY A 85 2.14 8.12 -9.95
CA GLY A 85 1.49 7.86 -11.24
C GLY A 85 0.34 6.87 -11.04
N LEU A 86 -0.73 7.00 -11.83
CA LEU A 86 -1.84 6.05 -11.84
C LEU A 86 -1.87 5.28 -13.16
N ILE A 87 -2.01 3.97 -13.11
CA ILE A 87 -2.34 3.15 -14.28
C ILE A 87 -3.78 2.68 -14.10
N VAL A 88 -4.61 2.94 -15.10
CA VAL A 88 -6.02 2.54 -15.14
C VAL A 88 -6.17 1.43 -16.17
N ASP A 89 -6.73 0.30 -15.78
CA ASP A 89 -7.06 -0.78 -16.71
C ASP A 89 -8.06 -0.25 -17.76
N ARG A 90 -7.85 -0.58 -19.04
CA ARG A 90 -8.77 -0.30 -20.14
C ARG A 90 -10.20 -0.74 -19.85
N ARG A 91 -10.40 -1.81 -19.07
CA ARG A 91 -11.74 -2.25 -18.63
C ARG A 91 -12.48 -1.18 -17.81
N ALA A 92 -11.75 -0.32 -17.11
CA ALA A 92 -12.28 0.75 -16.26
C ALA A 92 -12.31 2.12 -16.96
N GLU A 93 -12.10 2.20 -18.28
CA GLU A 93 -12.12 3.47 -19.01
C GLU A 93 -13.45 4.22 -18.87
N GLY A 94 -14.57 3.49 -18.78
CA GLY A 94 -15.90 4.08 -18.53
C GLY A 94 -16.02 4.80 -17.18
N ASP A 95 -15.21 4.40 -16.19
CA ASP A 95 -15.19 4.99 -14.84
C ASP A 95 -14.19 6.13 -14.71
N LEU A 96 -13.48 6.49 -15.80
CA LEU A 96 -12.45 7.52 -15.78
C LEU A 96 -12.94 8.86 -15.21
N PRO A 97 -14.16 9.36 -15.51
CA PRO A 97 -14.66 10.59 -14.87
C PRO A 97 -14.71 10.50 -13.33
N LEU A 98 -15.14 9.36 -12.79
CA LEU A 98 -15.18 9.11 -11.34
C LEU A 98 -13.76 9.02 -10.77
N ILE A 99 -12.87 8.29 -11.43
CA ILE A 99 -11.46 8.15 -11.02
C ILE A 99 -10.79 9.53 -10.96
N LEU A 100 -10.96 10.36 -12.00
CA LEU A 100 -10.40 11.71 -12.05
C LEU A 100 -10.97 12.61 -10.96
N ALA A 101 -12.26 12.49 -10.63
CA ALA A 101 -12.86 13.19 -9.50
C ALA A 101 -12.24 12.76 -8.17
N SER A 102 -12.03 11.46 -7.96
CA SER A 102 -11.35 10.91 -6.78
C SER A 102 -9.90 11.39 -6.67
N ILE A 103 -9.16 11.46 -7.78
CA ILE A 103 -7.81 12.07 -7.83
C ILE A 103 -7.87 13.54 -7.40
N GLY A 104 -8.86 14.29 -7.89
CA GLY A 104 -9.10 15.68 -7.49
C GLY A 104 -9.30 15.80 -5.98
N ALA A 105 -10.14 14.95 -5.39
CA ALA A 105 -10.37 14.92 -3.95
C ALA A 105 -9.12 14.54 -3.15
N ALA A 106 -8.37 13.52 -3.59
CA ALA A 106 -7.12 13.10 -2.94
C ALA A 106 -6.06 14.21 -2.95
N ARG A 107 -5.95 14.97 -4.05
CA ARG A 107 -5.09 16.16 -4.14
C ARG A 107 -5.56 17.27 -3.21
N ALA A 108 -6.84 17.63 -3.27
CA ALA A 108 -7.38 18.78 -2.54
C ALA A 108 -7.47 18.58 -1.03
N VAL A 109 -7.86 17.38 -0.58
CA VAL A 109 -8.08 17.07 0.84
C VAL A 109 -6.85 16.40 1.45
N GLY A 110 -6.26 15.42 0.75
CA GLY A 110 -5.15 14.62 1.25
C GLY A 110 -3.76 15.19 0.94
N GLY A 111 -3.66 16.25 0.12
CA GLY A 111 -2.38 16.81 -0.32
C GLY A 111 -1.53 15.85 -1.16
N VAL A 112 -2.15 14.81 -1.74
CA VAL A 112 -1.44 13.74 -2.45
C VAL A 112 -0.95 14.23 -3.81
N SER A 113 0.34 14.05 -4.11
CA SER A 113 0.92 14.45 -5.40
C SER A 113 0.73 13.36 -6.46
N ILE A 114 -0.46 13.29 -7.04
CA ILE A 114 -0.72 12.46 -8.22
C ILE A 114 -0.28 13.26 -9.45
N VAL A 115 0.65 12.75 -10.26
CA VAL A 115 1.30 13.55 -11.33
C VAL A 115 0.78 13.29 -12.73
N GLY A 116 0.04 12.19 -12.92
CA GLY A 116 -0.54 11.81 -14.20
C GLY A 116 -1.24 10.48 -14.08
N TYR A 117 -1.92 10.09 -15.16
CA TYR A 117 -2.46 8.75 -15.32
C TYR A 117 -2.21 8.24 -16.74
N ALA A 118 -2.13 6.93 -16.89
CA ALA A 118 -2.15 6.23 -18.16
C ALA A 118 -3.30 5.22 -18.15
N VAL A 119 -3.93 5.01 -19.30
CA VAL A 119 -4.87 3.89 -19.49
C VAL A 119 -4.12 2.80 -20.22
N THR A 120 -4.19 1.56 -19.75
CA THR A 120 -3.54 0.43 -20.41
C THR A 120 -4.00 0.32 -21.86
N ALA A 121 -3.11 -0.13 -22.76
CA ALA A 121 -3.41 -0.26 -24.19
C ALA A 121 -4.54 -1.28 -24.46
N GLU A 122 -4.59 -2.30 -23.62
CA GLU A 122 -5.56 -3.39 -23.66
C GLU A 122 -6.04 -3.73 -22.24
N PRO A 123 -7.20 -4.40 -22.11
CA PRO A 123 -7.66 -4.94 -20.84
C PRO A 123 -6.63 -5.82 -20.13
N LEU A 124 -6.53 -5.71 -18.80
CA LEU A 124 -5.83 -6.72 -18.01
C LEU A 124 -6.64 -8.01 -17.94
N ASP A 125 -5.97 -9.14 -18.09
CA ASP A 125 -6.55 -10.47 -17.94
C ASP A 125 -6.52 -10.89 -16.47
N LEU A 126 -7.45 -10.37 -15.68
CA LEU A 126 -7.54 -10.66 -14.26
C LEU A 126 -8.35 -11.95 -14.02
N HIS A 127 -7.74 -12.92 -13.35
CA HIS A 127 -8.42 -14.13 -12.88
C HIS A 127 -8.55 -14.05 -11.36
N ILE A 128 -9.76 -14.24 -10.84
CA ILE A 128 -10.02 -14.29 -9.40
C ILE A 128 -10.71 -15.62 -9.11
N ALA A 129 -10.17 -16.38 -8.17
CA ALA A 129 -10.68 -17.70 -7.79
C ALA A 129 -10.71 -17.85 -6.27
N LEU A 130 -11.65 -18.64 -5.79
CA LEU A 130 -11.59 -19.19 -4.44
C LEU A 130 -10.72 -20.44 -4.48
N THR A 131 -9.79 -20.54 -3.54
CA THR A 131 -9.01 -21.76 -3.28
C THR A 131 -9.85 -22.77 -2.50
N ASP A 132 -9.42 -24.02 -2.46
CA ASP A 132 -10.07 -25.13 -1.75
C ASP A 132 -10.28 -24.89 -0.23
N GLY A 133 -9.68 -23.83 0.33
CA GLY A 133 -9.82 -23.42 1.74
C GLY A 133 -10.60 -22.11 1.97
N ASP A 134 -11.52 -21.74 1.07
CA ASP A 134 -12.31 -20.49 1.11
C ASP A 134 -11.47 -19.20 1.12
N ARG A 135 -10.20 -19.29 0.67
CA ARG A 135 -9.34 -18.11 0.53
C ARG A 135 -9.43 -17.58 -0.89
N SER A 136 -9.58 -16.27 -1.03
CA SER A 136 -9.50 -15.60 -2.33
C SER A 136 -8.06 -15.60 -2.86
N SER A 137 -7.90 -15.88 -4.15
CA SER A 137 -6.65 -15.82 -4.90
C SER A 137 -6.91 -15.13 -6.24
N GLY A 138 -5.88 -14.51 -6.81
CA GLY A 138 -5.98 -13.96 -8.15
C GLY A 138 -4.65 -13.91 -8.88
N SER A 139 -4.72 -13.79 -10.21
CA SER A 139 -3.58 -13.67 -11.10
C SER A 139 -3.85 -12.65 -12.21
N VAL A 140 -2.77 -12.15 -12.80
CA VAL A 140 -2.77 -11.26 -13.96
C VAL A 140 -2.18 -12.05 -15.13
N GLY A 141 -2.95 -12.27 -16.19
CA GLY A 141 -2.58 -13.10 -17.35
C GLY A 141 -1.62 -12.42 -18.32
N ASN A 142 -1.76 -11.10 -18.52
CA ASN A 142 -0.93 -10.27 -19.41
C ASN A 142 -0.25 -9.11 -18.66
N PRO A 143 0.64 -9.39 -17.68
CA PRO A 143 1.27 -8.35 -16.85
C PRO A 143 2.14 -7.36 -17.63
N GLU A 144 2.61 -7.72 -18.82
CA GLU A 144 3.35 -6.84 -19.73
C GLU A 144 2.58 -5.58 -20.12
N VAL A 145 1.25 -5.66 -20.16
CA VAL A 145 0.38 -4.50 -20.44
C VAL A 145 0.47 -3.45 -19.32
N LEU A 146 0.64 -3.89 -18.07
CA LEU A 146 0.90 -2.96 -16.95
C LEU A 146 2.27 -2.30 -17.08
N LEU A 147 3.30 -3.07 -17.45
CA LEU A 147 4.66 -2.56 -17.58
C LEU A 147 4.74 -1.50 -18.68
N GLN A 148 4.16 -1.77 -19.86
CA GLN A 148 4.11 -0.82 -20.98
C GLN A 148 3.37 0.48 -20.62
N ALA A 149 2.34 0.42 -19.78
CA ALA A 149 1.63 1.61 -19.33
C ALA A 149 2.40 2.43 -18.28
N GLY A 150 3.43 1.84 -17.67
CA GLY A 150 4.27 2.47 -16.65
C GLY A 150 5.59 3.04 -17.16
N GLU A 151 5.96 2.78 -18.42
CA GLU A 151 7.11 3.39 -19.12
C GLU A 151 6.83 4.85 -19.53
#